data_AF-A0A853I340-F1
#
_entry.id   AF-A0A853I340-F1
#
_cell.length_a   1.000
_cell.length_b   1.000
_cell.length_c   1.000
_cell.angle_alpha   90.00
_cell.angle_beta   90.00
_cell.angle_gamma   90.00
#
_symmetry.space_group_name_H-M   'P 1'
#
loop_
_entity.id
_entity.type
_entity.pdbx_description
1 polymer ?
#
loop_
_entity_poly.entity_id
_entity_poly.type
_entity_poly.pdbx_seq_one_letter_code
_entity_poly.pdbx_strand_id
1 'polypeptide(L)'
;MQLQGCFFTLREINDKGMVVFQSKSGTCYTESAINLVEKNIIEHFSDIDAKHIAQLAKKDDDRIFINDTNNQVVVTLYSYWNWLPLLVALFIGFLLIAIPISPKKIEIIGFTQPGGILIFPLTFMVIDLISELFGYRTVRKVIWSAAITLLIASLGLYISLQLSNLVSQEIVTHYSAVFNKLPYLFVINAICLVAADFTNAVCFSRLKGLMRGKQLWFRSIVSTGLGQIVYTIVWISLFYIEKLANIETWAYMAENFTFKLGYAAMMIPFTYLLLWVIRRQSRKAQELRAV
;
A
#
# COMPACT_ATOMS: atom_id res chain seq x y z
N MET A 1 -17.78 -2.35 10.60
CA MET A 1 -17.53 -0.91 10.38
C MET A 1 -17.30 -0.66 8.88
N GLN A 2 -18.37 -0.35 8.14
CA GLN A 2 -18.31 -0.01 6.71
C GLN A 2 -17.67 1.38 6.56
N LEU A 3 -16.35 1.44 6.42
CA LEU A 3 -15.64 2.68 6.08
C LEU A 3 -15.72 3.02 4.58
N GLN A 4 -16.32 2.14 3.78
CA GLN A 4 -16.59 2.33 2.35
C GLN A 4 -17.99 2.92 2.19
N GLY A 5 -18.08 4.22 1.92
CA GLY A 5 -19.31 4.78 1.38
C GLY A 5 -19.42 4.36 -0.09
N CYS A 6 -20.52 3.71 -0.48
CA CYS A 6 -20.84 3.55 -1.91
C CYS A 6 -20.79 4.93 -2.56
N PHE A 7 -19.82 5.19 -3.42
CA PHE A 7 -19.73 6.47 -4.14
C PHE A 7 -20.67 6.49 -5.34
N PHE A 8 -21.03 5.30 -5.83
CA PHE A 8 -21.84 5.11 -7.01
C PHE A 8 -23.03 4.21 -6.72
N THR A 9 -24.15 4.54 -7.34
CA THR A 9 -25.35 3.71 -7.40
C THR A 9 -25.58 3.28 -8.84
N LEU A 10 -25.83 1.98 -9.03
CA LEU A 10 -26.21 1.45 -10.33
C LEU A 10 -27.60 1.95 -10.71
N ARG A 11 -27.75 2.49 -11.91
CA ARG A 11 -29.04 2.96 -12.44
C ARG A 11 -29.60 1.98 -13.46
N GLU A 12 -28.80 1.67 -14.46
CA GLU A 12 -29.22 0.87 -15.60
C GLU A 12 -28.02 0.19 -16.24
N ILE A 13 -28.25 -0.94 -16.89
CA ILE A 13 -27.30 -1.60 -17.76
C ILE A 13 -27.97 -1.66 -19.13
N ASN A 14 -27.39 -0.96 -20.10
CA ASN A 14 -27.91 -0.97 -21.48
C ASN A 14 -27.61 -2.32 -22.16
N ASP A 15 -28.41 -2.66 -23.16
CA ASP A 15 -28.30 -3.88 -23.98
C ASP A 15 -26.92 -4.07 -24.65
N LYS A 16 -26.13 -2.98 -24.75
CA LYS A 16 -24.75 -2.98 -25.26
C LYS A 16 -23.69 -3.28 -24.19
N GLY A 17 -24.07 -3.72 -22.98
CA GLY A 17 -23.14 -3.99 -21.87
C GLY A 17 -22.56 -2.74 -21.19
N MET A 18 -23.17 -1.57 -21.42
CA MET A 18 -22.74 -0.30 -20.83
C MET A 18 -23.45 -0.08 -19.50
N VAL A 19 -22.68 0.21 -18.45
CA VAL A 19 -23.16 0.45 -17.09
C VAL A 19 -23.40 1.94 -16.91
N VAL A 20 -24.64 2.32 -16.62
CA VAL A 20 -25.04 3.68 -16.24
C VAL A 20 -25.11 3.75 -14.72
N PHE A 21 -24.35 4.65 -14.13
CA PHE A 21 -24.26 4.80 -12.69
C PHE A 21 -24.19 6.27 -12.28
N GLN A 22 -24.66 6.56 -11.07
CA GLN A 22 -24.76 7.93 -10.57
C GLN A 22 -23.84 8.12 -9.37
N SER A 23 -23.12 9.25 -9.31
CA SER A 23 -22.38 9.63 -8.09
C SER A 23 -23.32 10.11 -6.99
N LYS A 24 -22.82 10.15 -5.74
CA LYS A 24 -23.52 10.81 -4.62
C LYS A 24 -23.95 12.25 -4.91
N SER A 25 -23.25 12.97 -5.79
CA SER A 25 -23.59 14.34 -6.21
C SER A 25 -24.74 14.41 -7.24
N GLY A 26 -25.30 13.27 -7.65
CA GLY A 26 -26.37 13.21 -8.63
C GLY A 26 -25.90 13.20 -10.10
N THR A 27 -24.60 13.22 -10.37
CA THR A 27 -24.06 13.21 -11.74
C THR A 27 -24.08 11.80 -12.31
N CYS A 28 -24.67 11.62 -13.50
CA CYS A 28 -24.72 10.33 -14.19
C CYS A 28 -23.48 10.11 -15.07
N TYR A 29 -23.00 8.88 -15.07
CA TYR A 29 -21.86 8.43 -15.85
C TYR A 29 -22.20 7.13 -16.57
N THR A 30 -21.53 6.90 -17.70
CA THR A 30 -21.69 5.69 -18.50
C THR A 30 -20.31 5.12 -18.82
N GLU A 31 -20.09 3.85 -18.50
CA GLU A 31 -18.81 3.18 -18.70
C GLU A 31 -19.02 1.67 -18.95
N SER A 32 -18.11 1.00 -19.65
CA SER A 32 -18.25 -0.45 -19.87
C SER A 32 -17.95 -1.23 -18.59
N ALA A 33 -18.64 -2.36 -18.40
CA ALA A 33 -18.44 -3.21 -17.23
C ALA A 33 -16.98 -3.67 -17.07
N ILE A 34 -16.33 -4.03 -18.18
CA ILE A 34 -14.90 -4.39 -18.22
C ILE A 34 -14.02 -3.24 -17.71
N ASN A 35 -14.23 -2.01 -18.19
CA ASN A 35 -13.40 -0.87 -17.75
C ASN A 35 -13.57 -0.55 -16.26
N LEU A 36 -14.78 -0.73 -15.71
CA LEU A 36 -15.03 -0.57 -14.28
C LEU A 36 -14.26 -1.60 -13.44
N VAL A 37 -14.10 -2.82 -13.95
CA VAL A 37 -13.29 -3.88 -13.33
C VAL A 37 -11.79 -3.62 -13.52
N GLU A 38 -11.32 -3.29 -14.74
CA GLU A 38 -9.90 -3.02 -15.02
C GLU A 38 -9.35 -1.86 -14.21
N LYS A 39 -10.15 -0.81 -14.01
CA LYS A 39 -9.82 0.34 -13.16
C LYS A 39 -10.05 0.08 -11.68
N ASN A 40 -10.65 -1.05 -11.33
CA ASN A 40 -11.08 -1.39 -9.98
C ASN A 40 -11.93 -0.27 -9.33
N ILE A 41 -12.87 0.28 -10.10
CA ILE A 41 -13.88 1.25 -9.61
C ILE A 41 -15.06 0.52 -8.99
N ILE A 42 -15.23 -0.76 -9.36
CA ILE A 42 -16.31 -1.63 -8.90
C ILE A 42 -16.35 -1.77 -7.37
N GLU A 43 -15.22 -1.56 -6.66
CA GLU A 43 -15.17 -1.53 -5.19
C GLU A 43 -15.96 -0.38 -4.53
N HIS A 44 -16.41 0.59 -5.31
CA HIS A 44 -17.18 1.75 -4.86
C HIS A 44 -18.69 1.64 -5.08
N PHE A 45 -19.15 0.50 -5.58
CA PHE A 45 -20.57 0.13 -5.68
C PHE A 45 -21.00 -0.69 -4.46
N SER A 46 -22.31 -0.92 -4.30
CA SER A 46 -22.78 -1.90 -3.33
C SER A 46 -22.29 -3.30 -3.69
N ASP A 47 -22.10 -4.21 -2.73
CA ASP A 47 -21.63 -5.57 -3.04
C ASP A 47 -22.58 -6.30 -4.02
N ILE A 48 -23.89 -5.98 -3.99
CA ILE A 48 -24.90 -6.49 -4.92
C ILE A 48 -24.66 -5.98 -6.34
N ASP A 49 -24.52 -4.66 -6.49
CA ASP A 49 -24.28 -4.02 -7.80
C ASP A 49 -22.92 -4.44 -8.37
N ALA A 50 -21.89 -4.50 -7.51
CA ALA A 50 -20.55 -4.95 -7.87
C ALA A 50 -20.58 -6.39 -8.39
N LYS A 51 -21.34 -7.29 -7.75
CA LYS A 51 -21.52 -8.67 -8.24
C LYS A 51 -22.19 -8.70 -9.60
N HIS A 52 -23.25 -7.90 -9.79
CA HIS A 52 -23.99 -7.86 -11.04
C HIS A 52 -23.13 -7.33 -12.20
N ILE A 53 -22.43 -6.22 -11.99
CA ILE A 53 -21.50 -5.62 -12.96
C ILE A 53 -20.35 -6.61 -13.28
N ALA A 54 -19.81 -7.29 -12.27
CA ALA A 54 -18.73 -8.25 -12.47
C ALA A 54 -19.18 -9.48 -13.26
N GLN A 55 -20.40 -9.99 -13.02
CA GLN A 55 -20.97 -11.09 -13.78
C GLN A 55 -21.19 -10.72 -15.24
N LEU A 56 -21.64 -9.50 -15.52
CA LEU A 56 -21.74 -8.98 -16.89
C LEU A 56 -20.37 -8.89 -17.55
N ALA A 57 -19.41 -8.27 -16.89
CA ALA A 57 -18.05 -8.15 -17.43
C ALA A 57 -17.41 -9.53 -17.67
N LYS A 58 -17.68 -10.52 -16.80
CA LYS A 58 -17.15 -11.88 -16.94
C LYS A 58 -17.68 -12.60 -18.17
N LYS A 59 -18.89 -12.28 -18.66
CA LYS A 59 -19.41 -12.84 -19.92
C LYS A 59 -18.57 -12.44 -21.13
N ASP A 60 -17.99 -11.23 -21.08
CA ASP A 60 -17.18 -10.68 -22.16
C ASP A 60 -15.67 -10.87 -21.92
N ASP A 61 -15.24 -11.17 -20.68
CA ASP A 61 -13.84 -11.32 -20.29
C ASP A 61 -13.64 -12.37 -19.18
N ASP A 62 -13.22 -13.57 -19.58
CA ASP A 62 -12.93 -14.70 -18.68
C ASP A 62 -11.78 -14.45 -17.69
N ARG A 63 -11.00 -13.37 -17.86
CA ARG A 63 -9.95 -13.01 -16.90
C ARG A 63 -10.53 -12.55 -15.57
N ILE A 64 -11.81 -12.19 -15.50
CA ILE A 64 -12.41 -11.61 -14.31
C ILE A 64 -12.64 -12.69 -13.27
N PHE A 65 -11.86 -12.61 -12.19
CA PHE A 65 -12.01 -13.44 -11.01
C PHE A 65 -12.93 -12.74 -10.02
N ILE A 66 -14.01 -13.44 -9.66
CA ILE A 66 -14.99 -13.00 -8.66
C ILE A 66 -14.82 -13.92 -7.46
N ASN A 67 -14.35 -13.36 -6.35
CA ASN A 67 -14.36 -14.04 -5.07
C ASN A 67 -15.50 -13.47 -4.23
N ASP A 68 -16.45 -14.33 -3.86
CA ASP A 68 -17.56 -14.00 -2.98
C ASP A 68 -17.33 -14.74 -1.65
N THR A 69 -16.83 -14.03 -0.64
CA THR A 69 -16.60 -14.60 0.69
C THR A 69 -17.28 -13.71 1.73
N ASN A 70 -18.20 -14.27 2.53
CA ASN A 70 -18.92 -13.57 3.61
C ASN A 70 -19.55 -12.23 3.20
N ASN A 71 -20.34 -12.20 2.11
CA ASN A 71 -20.97 -11.00 1.55
C ASN A 71 -19.98 -9.89 1.11
N GLN A 72 -18.69 -10.21 0.95
CA GLN A 72 -17.72 -9.30 0.34
C GLN A 72 -17.36 -9.80 -1.04
N VAL A 73 -17.74 -9.03 -2.05
CA VAL A 73 -17.41 -9.30 -3.44
C VAL A 73 -16.08 -8.62 -3.75
N VAL A 74 -15.04 -9.41 -4.03
CA VAL A 74 -13.74 -8.92 -4.52
C VAL A 74 -13.63 -9.33 -5.97
N VAL A 75 -13.52 -8.32 -6.83
CA VAL A 75 -13.44 -8.50 -8.29
C VAL A 75 -12.07 -8.03 -8.73
N THR A 76 -11.31 -8.90 -9.37
CA THR A 76 -9.97 -8.56 -9.87
C THR A 76 -9.65 -9.42 -11.08
N LEU A 77 -8.74 -8.98 -11.94
CA LEU A 77 -8.26 -9.80 -13.06
C LEU A 77 -7.33 -10.92 -12.57
N TYR A 78 -7.54 -12.15 -13.05
CA TYR A 78 -6.77 -13.35 -12.72
C TYR A 78 -5.26 -13.13 -12.91
N SER A 79 -4.87 -12.46 -14.00
CA SER A 79 -3.47 -12.17 -14.30
C SER A 79 -2.82 -11.23 -13.26
N TYR A 80 -3.59 -10.40 -12.55
CA TYR A 80 -3.04 -9.57 -11.48
C TYR A 80 -2.70 -10.40 -10.24
N TRP A 81 -3.47 -11.46 -9.94
CA TRP A 81 -3.21 -12.30 -8.77
C TRP A 81 -1.83 -12.96 -8.77
N ASN A 82 -1.26 -13.25 -9.94
CA ASN A 82 0.12 -13.76 -10.05
C ASN A 82 1.17 -12.75 -9.58
N TRP A 83 0.87 -11.45 -9.66
CA TRP A 83 1.78 -10.38 -9.22
C TRP A 83 1.65 -10.06 -7.73
N LEU A 84 0.51 -10.40 -7.09
CA LEU A 84 0.27 -10.05 -5.69
C LEU A 84 1.33 -10.64 -4.74
N PRO A 85 1.72 -11.93 -4.82
CA PRO A 85 2.75 -12.48 -3.93
C PRO A 85 4.08 -11.74 -4.07
N LEU A 86 4.50 -11.41 -5.29
CA LEU A 86 5.73 -10.67 -5.54
C LEU A 86 5.67 -9.27 -4.93
N LEU A 87 4.57 -8.52 -5.15
CA LEU A 87 4.41 -7.18 -4.59
C LEU A 87 4.38 -7.20 -3.06
N VAL A 88 3.70 -8.17 -2.46
CA VAL A 88 3.68 -8.35 -1.00
C VAL A 88 5.07 -8.70 -0.46
N ALA A 89 5.80 -9.60 -1.13
CA ALA A 89 7.16 -9.96 -0.76
C ALA A 89 8.13 -8.76 -0.86
N LEU A 90 8.03 -7.96 -1.92
CA LEU A 90 8.81 -6.73 -2.07
C LEU A 90 8.47 -5.71 -0.98
N PHE A 91 7.18 -5.51 -0.69
CA PHE A 91 6.75 -4.60 0.36
C PHE A 91 7.31 -4.98 1.72
N ILE A 92 7.14 -6.24 2.13
CA ILE A 92 7.65 -6.75 3.41
C ILE A 92 9.19 -6.76 3.42
N GLY A 93 9.82 -7.19 2.33
CA GLY A 93 11.28 -7.22 2.19
C GLY A 93 11.90 -5.84 2.34
N PHE A 94 11.33 -4.82 1.68
CA PHE A 94 11.78 -3.43 1.83
C PHE A 94 11.64 -2.94 3.27
N LEU A 95 10.56 -3.27 3.99
CA LEU A 95 10.43 -2.93 5.41
C LEU A 95 11.50 -3.63 6.26
N LEU A 96 11.72 -4.94 6.06
CA LEU A 96 12.72 -5.72 6.80
C LEU A 96 14.15 -5.25 6.54
N ILE A 97 14.45 -4.66 5.37
CA ILE A 97 15.76 -4.09 5.06
C ILE A 97 15.87 -2.64 5.57
N ALA A 98 14.84 -1.82 5.39
CA ALA A 98 14.89 -0.40 5.74
C ALA A 98 14.99 -0.17 7.26
N ILE A 99 14.32 -1.00 8.07
CA ILE A 99 14.28 -0.83 9.53
C ILE A 99 15.67 -1.00 10.15
N PRO A 100 16.45 -2.07 9.89
CA PRO A 100 17.79 -2.24 10.45
C PRO A 100 18.81 -1.19 9.99
N ILE A 101 18.63 -0.61 8.81
CA ILE A 101 19.55 0.41 8.26
C ILE A 101 19.21 1.81 8.82
N SER A 102 17.99 2.02 9.31
CA SER A 102 17.51 3.32 9.81
C SER A 102 18.37 4.00 10.89
N PRO A 103 18.98 3.28 11.86
CA PRO A 103 19.84 3.89 12.87
C PRO A 103 21.11 4.54 12.30
N LYS A 104 21.58 4.13 11.12
CA LYS A 104 22.74 4.74 10.46
C LYS A 104 22.33 6.10 9.91
N LYS A 105 23.01 7.17 10.32
CA LYS A 105 22.86 8.48 9.68
C LYS A 105 23.72 8.53 8.42
N ILE A 106 23.15 9.02 7.34
CA ILE A 106 23.83 9.22 6.06
C ILE A 106 23.59 10.65 5.59
N GLU A 107 24.52 11.17 4.80
CA GLU A 107 24.37 12.48 4.17
C GLU A 107 23.96 12.29 2.70
N ILE A 108 22.89 12.98 2.29
CA ILE A 108 22.40 12.98 0.92
C ILE A 108 22.20 14.43 0.49
N ILE A 109 23.00 14.90 -0.47
CA ILE A 109 22.88 16.26 -1.05
C ILE A 109 22.90 17.33 0.07
N GLY A 110 23.81 17.20 1.04
CA GLY A 110 23.96 18.13 2.17
C GLY A 110 22.93 17.98 3.30
N PHE A 111 21.96 17.07 3.19
CA PHE A 111 20.98 16.80 4.24
C PHE A 111 21.32 15.51 5.00
N THR A 112 21.25 15.56 6.33
CA THR A 112 21.39 14.36 7.16
C THR A 112 20.07 13.58 7.16
N GLN A 113 20.13 12.30 6.79
CA GLN A 113 18.96 11.43 6.71
C GLN A 113 19.22 10.07 7.39
N PRO A 114 18.19 9.36 7.85
CA PRO A 114 18.34 8.00 8.33
C PRO A 114 18.58 7.06 7.14
N GLY A 115 19.41 6.04 7.30
CA GLY A 115 19.85 5.17 6.20
C GLY A 115 18.69 4.39 5.56
N GLY A 116 17.64 4.11 6.33
CA GLY A 116 16.41 3.48 5.84
C GLY A 116 15.68 4.31 4.77
N ILE A 117 15.95 5.62 4.66
CA ILE A 117 15.32 6.51 3.68
C ILE A 117 15.57 6.09 2.23
N LEU A 118 16.63 5.31 1.97
CA LEU A 118 16.96 4.82 0.65
C LEU A 118 15.94 3.80 0.13
N ILE A 119 15.29 3.08 1.04
CA ILE A 119 14.43 1.94 0.73
C ILE A 119 12.98 2.20 1.15
N PHE A 120 12.75 2.92 2.25
CA PHE A 120 11.39 3.21 2.74
C PHE A 120 10.46 3.78 1.66
N PRO A 121 10.84 4.77 0.83
CA PRO A 121 9.96 5.30 -0.21
C PRO A 121 9.52 4.27 -1.27
N LEU A 122 10.30 3.20 -1.47
CA LEU A 122 9.90 2.12 -2.38
C LEU A 122 8.68 1.36 -1.85
N THR A 123 8.45 1.34 -0.53
CA THR A 123 7.24 0.72 0.04
C THR A 123 5.99 1.49 -0.35
N PHE A 124 6.06 2.83 -0.45
CA PHE A 124 4.94 3.70 -0.85
C PHE A 124 4.52 3.40 -2.29
N MET A 125 5.51 3.26 -3.18
CA MET A 125 5.25 2.85 -4.56
C MET A 125 4.55 1.49 -4.63
N VAL A 126 5.05 0.50 -3.90
CA VAL A 126 4.50 -0.86 -3.93
C VAL A 126 3.09 -0.90 -3.34
N ILE A 127 2.83 -0.22 -2.22
CA ILE A 127 1.48 -0.21 -1.62
C ILE A 127 0.47 0.54 -2.49
N ASP A 128 0.89 1.60 -3.20
CA ASP A 128 0.05 2.31 -4.16
C ASP A 128 -0.26 1.44 -5.39
N LEU A 129 0.70 0.64 -5.86
CA LEU A 129 0.47 -0.35 -6.92
C LEU A 129 -0.55 -1.40 -6.49
N ILE A 130 -0.42 -1.92 -5.26
CA ILE A 130 -1.37 -2.90 -4.72
C ILE A 130 -2.76 -2.25 -4.58
N SER A 131 -2.82 -1.01 -4.09
CA SER A 131 -4.06 -0.23 -3.96
C SER A 131 -4.73 0.01 -5.31
N GLU A 132 -3.95 0.30 -6.35
CA GLU A 132 -4.48 0.55 -7.67
C GLU A 132 -5.01 -0.73 -8.34
N LEU A 133 -4.30 -1.86 -8.20
CA LEU A 133 -4.63 -3.11 -8.89
C LEU A 133 -5.66 -3.97 -8.14
N PHE A 134 -5.54 -4.08 -6.81
CA PHE A 134 -6.34 -5.02 -6.00
C PHE A 134 -7.30 -4.33 -5.03
N GLY A 135 -7.20 -3.00 -4.90
CA GLY A 135 -8.15 -2.20 -4.14
C GLY A 135 -7.95 -2.27 -2.64
N TYR A 136 -8.78 -1.50 -1.93
CA TYR A 136 -8.61 -1.27 -0.50
C TYR A 136 -8.70 -2.54 0.33
N ARG A 137 -9.63 -3.44 0.00
CA ARG A 137 -9.86 -4.68 0.76
C ARG A 137 -8.62 -5.56 0.80
N THR A 138 -7.90 -5.67 -0.32
CA THR A 138 -6.66 -6.44 -0.41
C THR A 138 -5.52 -5.75 0.32
N VAL A 139 -5.36 -4.44 0.13
CA VAL A 139 -4.33 -3.64 0.81
C VAL A 139 -4.42 -3.78 2.33
N ARG A 140 -5.64 -3.78 2.91
CA ARG A 140 -5.80 -3.99 4.36
C ARG A 140 -5.20 -5.31 4.84
N LYS A 141 -5.36 -6.39 4.06
CA LYS A 141 -4.77 -7.69 4.38
C LYS A 141 -3.24 -7.61 4.30
N VAL A 142 -2.72 -6.96 3.27
CA VAL A 142 -1.26 -6.74 3.10
C VAL A 142 -0.67 -5.97 4.28
N ILE A 143 -1.32 -4.89 4.72
CA ILE A 143 -0.88 -4.09 5.88
C ILE A 143 -0.83 -4.96 7.15
N TRP A 144 -1.89 -5.73 7.43
CA TRP A 144 -1.91 -6.64 8.58
C TRP A 144 -0.86 -7.73 8.48
N SER A 145 -0.69 -8.35 7.31
CA SER A 145 0.34 -9.37 7.07
C SER A 145 1.74 -8.82 7.30
N ALA A 146 2.03 -7.61 6.81
CA ALA A 146 3.30 -6.95 7.04
C ALA A 146 3.50 -6.60 8.53
N ALA A 147 2.50 -6.02 9.20
CA ALA A 147 2.57 -5.72 10.63
C ALA A 147 2.86 -6.96 11.48
N ILE A 148 2.13 -8.07 11.24
CA ILE A 148 2.36 -9.35 11.92
C ILE A 148 3.78 -9.87 11.63
N THR A 149 4.24 -9.77 10.39
CA THR A 149 5.60 -10.20 10.01
C THR A 149 6.68 -9.42 10.74
N LEU A 150 6.50 -8.09 10.90
CA LEU A 150 7.43 -7.27 11.69
C LEU A 150 7.42 -7.67 13.17
N LEU A 151 6.25 -8.01 13.74
CA LEU A 151 6.16 -8.51 15.12
C LEU A 151 6.83 -9.88 15.29
N ILE A 152 6.71 -10.78 14.31
CA ILE A 152 7.43 -12.06 14.30
C ILE A 152 8.94 -11.83 14.24
N ALA A 153 9.41 -10.93 13.36
CA ALA A 153 10.82 -10.56 13.27
C ALA A 153 11.33 -9.97 14.60
N SER A 154 10.54 -9.09 15.23
CA SER A 154 10.83 -8.56 16.55
C SER A 154 10.98 -9.66 17.60
N LEU A 155 10.01 -10.58 17.68
CA LEU A 155 10.01 -11.66 18.66
C LEU A 155 11.19 -12.60 18.46
N GLY A 156 11.50 -12.98 17.21
CA GLY A 156 12.65 -13.81 16.89
C GLY A 156 13.98 -13.19 17.32
N LEU A 157 14.17 -11.89 17.02
CA LEU A 157 15.36 -11.16 17.46
C LEU A 157 15.43 -11.01 18.98
N TYR A 158 14.30 -10.73 19.62
CA TYR A 158 14.23 -10.62 21.08
C TYR A 158 14.63 -11.95 21.75
N ILE A 159 14.06 -13.08 21.30
CA ILE A 159 14.41 -14.41 21.82
C ILE A 159 15.89 -14.69 21.60
N SER A 160 16.41 -14.40 20.39
CA SER A 160 17.83 -14.62 20.09
C SER A 160 18.78 -13.86 21.03
N LEU A 161 18.40 -12.66 21.48
CA LEU A 161 19.21 -11.85 22.40
C LEU A 161 19.16 -12.32 23.86
N GLN A 162 18.13 -13.09 24.25
CA GLN A 162 17.96 -13.60 25.61
C GLN A 162 18.57 -14.99 25.83
N LEU A 163 18.86 -15.74 24.75
CA LEU A 163 19.45 -17.06 24.83
C LEU A 163 20.92 -16.99 25.29
N SER A 164 21.36 -18.04 25.98
CA SER A 164 22.74 -18.15 26.46
C SER A 164 23.74 -18.10 25.32
N ASN A 165 24.80 -17.31 25.49
CA ASN A 165 25.86 -17.18 24.50
C ASN A 165 26.86 -18.34 24.62
N LEU A 166 27.21 -18.95 23.47
CA LEU A 166 28.19 -20.04 23.36
C LEU A 166 29.51 -19.60 22.69
N VAL A 167 29.66 -18.29 22.43
CA VAL A 167 30.77 -17.70 21.69
C VAL A 167 31.55 -16.69 22.55
N SER A 168 32.68 -16.20 22.04
CA SER A 168 33.50 -15.22 22.77
C SER A 168 32.71 -13.94 23.10
N GLN A 169 33.09 -13.31 24.22
CA GLN A 169 32.44 -12.09 24.70
C GLN A 169 32.50 -10.93 23.68
N GLU A 170 33.56 -10.88 22.87
CA GLU A 170 33.72 -9.90 21.78
C GLU A 170 32.61 -10.03 20.73
N ILE A 171 32.33 -11.26 20.26
CA ILE A 171 31.26 -11.53 19.28
C ILE A 171 29.89 -11.14 19.86
N VAL A 172 29.64 -11.49 21.12
CA VAL A 172 28.38 -11.13 21.83
C VAL A 172 28.21 -9.61 21.89
N THR A 173 29.29 -8.88 22.14
CA THR A 173 29.30 -7.42 22.22
C THR A 173 28.94 -6.80 20.88
N HIS A 174 29.54 -7.25 19.79
CA HIS A 174 29.22 -6.77 18.44
C HIS A 174 27.78 -7.12 18.02
N TYR A 175 27.33 -8.34 18.31
CA TYR A 175 25.96 -8.77 18.02
C TYR A 175 24.95 -7.90 18.77
N SER A 176 25.14 -7.71 20.07
CA SER A 176 24.25 -6.91 20.91
C SER A 176 24.22 -5.44 20.49
N ALA A 177 25.37 -4.86 20.09
CA ALA A 177 25.45 -3.49 19.61
C ALA A 177 24.58 -3.24 18.36
N VAL A 178 24.48 -4.23 17.46
CA VAL A 178 23.67 -4.14 16.24
C VAL A 178 22.20 -4.48 16.51
N PHE A 179 21.93 -5.58 17.21
CA PHE A 179 20.60 -6.16 17.27
C PHE A 179 19.73 -5.70 18.46
N ASN A 180 20.30 -5.18 19.56
CA ASN A 180 19.53 -4.85 20.77
C ASN A 180 18.36 -3.90 20.53
N LYS A 181 18.51 -2.95 19.61
CA LYS A 181 17.45 -1.96 19.31
C LYS A 181 16.42 -2.46 18.30
N LEU A 182 16.74 -3.49 17.52
CA LEU A 182 15.91 -3.91 16.40
C LEU A 182 14.54 -4.47 16.82
N PRO A 183 14.40 -5.29 17.89
CA PRO A 183 13.08 -5.72 18.35
C PRO A 183 12.12 -4.54 18.57
N TYR A 184 12.57 -3.54 19.34
CA TYR A 184 11.78 -2.34 19.61
C TYR A 184 11.47 -1.55 18.34
N LEU A 185 12.44 -1.38 17.44
CA LEU A 185 12.21 -0.68 16.17
C LEU A 185 11.19 -1.41 15.28
N PHE A 186 11.19 -2.75 15.27
CA PHE A 186 10.18 -3.52 14.54
C PHE A 186 8.78 -3.37 15.13
N VAL A 187 8.64 -3.38 16.45
CA VAL A 187 7.35 -3.15 17.13
C VAL A 187 6.81 -1.75 16.80
N ILE A 188 7.64 -0.71 16.96
CA ILE A 188 7.22 0.67 16.67
C ILE A 188 6.84 0.81 15.19
N ASN A 189 7.62 0.23 14.27
CA ASN A 189 7.29 0.26 12.85
C ASN A 189 6.01 -0.51 12.54
N ALA A 190 5.71 -1.62 13.20
CA ALA A 190 4.45 -2.34 13.02
C ALA A 190 3.24 -1.46 13.40
N ILE A 191 3.33 -0.71 14.51
CA ILE A 191 2.28 0.22 14.94
C ILE A 191 2.15 1.40 13.97
N CYS A 192 3.29 1.98 13.56
CA CYS A 192 3.30 3.08 12.60
C CYS A 192 2.75 2.64 11.24
N LEU A 193 3.09 1.45 10.77
CA LEU A 193 2.61 0.86 9.52
C LEU A 193 1.08 0.75 9.55
N VAL A 194 0.52 0.19 10.62
CA VAL A 194 -0.93 0.10 10.81
C VAL A 194 -1.54 1.50 10.72
N ALA A 195 -1.11 2.46 11.53
CA ALA A 195 -1.73 3.79 11.54
C ALA A 195 -1.57 4.55 10.22
N ALA A 196 -0.35 4.60 9.69
CA ALA A 196 0.03 5.38 8.51
C ALA A 196 -0.48 4.76 7.21
N ASP A 197 -0.26 3.47 7.00
CA ASP A 197 -0.61 2.83 5.74
C ASP A 197 -2.11 2.56 5.65
N PHE A 198 -2.83 2.37 6.77
CA PHE A 198 -4.30 2.42 6.72
C PHE A 198 -4.79 3.80 6.32
N THR A 199 -4.19 4.88 6.86
CA THR A 199 -4.55 6.24 6.48
C THR A 199 -4.29 6.49 4.99
N ASN A 200 -3.12 6.08 4.49
CA ASN A 200 -2.77 6.13 3.07
C ASN A 200 -3.81 5.37 2.23
N ALA A 201 -4.03 4.08 2.52
CA ALA A 201 -4.93 3.22 1.76
C ALA A 201 -6.38 3.74 1.73
N VAL A 202 -6.87 4.27 2.85
CA VAL A 202 -8.21 4.90 2.93
C VAL A 202 -8.26 6.15 2.08
N CYS A 203 -7.26 7.03 2.18
CA CYS A 203 -7.20 8.25 1.38
C CYS A 203 -7.14 7.93 -0.11
N PHE A 204 -6.25 7.01 -0.51
CA PHE A 204 -6.06 6.58 -1.88
C PHE A 204 -7.35 6.03 -2.50
N SER A 205 -8.04 5.12 -1.80
CA SER A 205 -9.31 4.54 -2.26
C SER A 205 -10.41 5.61 -2.35
N ARG A 206 -10.52 6.52 -1.38
CA ARG A 206 -11.51 7.62 -1.47
C ARG A 206 -11.25 8.56 -2.65
N LEU A 207 -10.00 8.97 -2.86
CA LEU A 207 -9.64 9.78 -4.01
C LEU A 207 -9.88 9.03 -5.32
N LYS A 208 -9.63 7.72 -5.36
CA LYS A 208 -9.93 6.88 -6.53
C LYS A 208 -11.41 6.90 -6.88
N GLY A 209 -12.29 6.77 -5.89
CA GLY A 209 -13.74 6.87 -6.08
C GLY A 209 -14.16 8.26 -6.57
N LEU A 210 -13.70 9.32 -5.91
CA LEU A 210 -14.01 10.71 -6.28
C LEU A 210 -13.52 11.08 -7.68
N MET A 211 -12.36 10.55 -8.08
CA MET A 211 -11.70 10.89 -9.35
C MET A 211 -11.97 9.84 -10.44
N ARG A 212 -12.86 8.87 -10.20
CA ARG A 212 -13.21 7.79 -11.15
C ARG A 212 -11.97 7.05 -11.69
N GLY A 213 -11.00 6.76 -10.82
CA GLY A 213 -9.75 6.10 -11.19
C GLY A 213 -8.74 6.95 -11.96
N LYS A 214 -9.01 8.24 -12.20
CA LYS A 214 -8.07 9.14 -12.91
C LYS A 214 -6.94 9.65 -11.99
N GLN A 215 -5.94 10.30 -12.61
CA GLN A 215 -4.85 11.04 -11.94
C GLN A 215 -4.16 10.25 -10.80
N LEU A 216 -3.65 9.05 -11.12
CA LEU A 216 -2.92 8.20 -10.17
C LEU A 216 -1.81 8.96 -9.42
N TRP A 217 -1.03 9.78 -10.13
CA TRP A 217 0.06 10.58 -9.53
C TRP A 217 -0.41 11.45 -8.37
N PHE A 218 -1.55 12.14 -8.52
CA PHE A 218 -2.09 13.02 -7.50
C PHE A 218 -2.57 12.21 -6.29
N ARG A 219 -3.28 11.10 -6.56
CA ARG A 219 -3.76 10.19 -5.51
C ARG A 219 -2.61 9.64 -4.67
N SER A 220 -1.53 9.21 -5.33
CA SER A 220 -0.32 8.66 -4.72
C SER A 220 0.40 9.69 -3.83
N ILE A 221 0.64 10.92 -4.32
CA ILE A 221 1.31 11.96 -3.53
C ILE A 221 0.49 12.36 -2.32
N VAL A 222 -0.82 12.60 -2.49
CA VAL A 222 -1.69 13.07 -1.40
C VAL A 222 -1.86 11.99 -0.34
N SER A 223 -2.10 10.73 -0.74
CA SER A 223 -2.28 9.64 0.21
C SER A 223 -0.98 9.30 0.94
N THR A 224 0.16 9.33 0.25
CA THR A 224 1.48 9.15 0.85
C THR A 224 1.81 10.29 1.81
N GLY A 225 1.55 11.54 1.43
CA GLY A 225 1.76 12.70 2.31
C GLY A 225 0.96 12.60 3.61
N LEU A 226 -0.33 12.28 3.53
CA LEU A 226 -1.16 12.10 4.73
C LEU A 226 -0.71 10.90 5.57
N GLY A 227 -0.35 9.79 4.93
CA GLY A 227 0.21 8.62 5.62
C GLY A 227 1.51 8.97 6.34
N GLN A 228 2.41 9.72 5.71
CA GLN A 228 3.68 10.13 6.32
C GLN A 228 3.51 11.11 7.47
N ILE A 229 2.52 12.01 7.42
CA ILE A 229 2.18 12.86 8.58
C ILE A 229 1.78 11.98 9.77
N VAL A 230 0.90 11.01 9.56
CA VAL A 230 0.47 10.08 10.62
C VAL A 230 1.65 9.24 11.12
N TYR A 231 2.46 8.68 10.21
CA TYR A 231 3.66 7.92 10.56
C TYR A 231 4.57 8.72 11.49
N THR A 232 4.84 9.96 11.09
CA THR A 232 5.72 10.90 11.78
C THR A 232 5.21 11.18 13.20
N ILE A 233 3.92 11.48 13.35
CA ILE A 233 3.30 11.74 14.66
C ILE A 233 3.38 10.50 15.58
N VAL A 234 3.01 9.32 15.06
CA VAL A 234 3.00 8.08 15.83
C VAL A 234 4.43 7.68 16.21
N TRP A 235 5.38 7.80 15.28
CA TRP A 235 6.79 7.48 15.52
C TRP A 235 7.39 8.32 16.64
N ILE A 236 7.20 9.65 16.62
CA ILE A 236 7.71 10.50 17.70
C ILE A 236 7.06 10.15 19.03
N SER A 237 5.74 9.93 19.02
CA SER A 237 4.98 9.64 20.23
C SER A 237 5.44 8.35 20.90
N LEU A 238 6.01 7.40 20.15
CA LEU A 238 6.50 6.13 20.69
C LEU A 238 8.01 6.12 20.96
N PHE A 239 8.81 6.90 20.21
CA PHE A 239 10.27 6.79 20.24
C PHE A 239 10.99 8.03 20.80
N TYR A 240 10.38 9.22 20.76
CA TYR A 240 11.04 10.49 21.07
C TYR A 240 10.15 11.49 21.83
N ILE A 241 9.33 11.03 22.78
CA ILE A 241 8.49 11.93 23.62
C ILE A 241 9.33 13.05 24.24
N GLU A 242 10.51 12.74 24.77
CA GLU A 242 11.38 13.71 25.45
C GLU A 242 12.00 14.76 24.50
N LYS A 243 12.04 14.50 23.19
CA LYS A 243 12.64 15.40 22.19
C LYS A 243 11.63 16.25 21.43
N LEU A 244 10.34 16.12 21.74
CA LEU A 244 9.25 16.89 21.13
C LEU A 244 9.38 18.42 21.36
N ALA A 245 10.02 18.82 22.46
CA ALA A 245 10.21 20.23 22.81
C ALA A 245 11.33 20.93 22.02
N ASN A 246 12.18 20.19 21.30
CA ASN A 246 13.30 20.77 20.56
C ASN A 246 12.87 21.13 19.13
N ILE A 247 13.08 22.40 18.74
CA ILE A 247 12.81 22.90 17.39
C ILE A 247 13.64 22.21 16.31
N GLU A 248 14.86 21.78 16.64
CA GLU A 248 15.74 21.04 15.72
C GLU A 248 15.13 19.68 15.34
N THR A 249 14.39 19.04 16.26
CA THR A 249 13.67 17.80 15.98
C THR A 249 12.62 18.03 14.89
N TRP A 250 11.83 19.11 15.01
CA TRP A 250 10.80 19.44 14.02
C TRP A 250 11.39 19.81 12.66
N ALA A 251 12.50 20.54 12.63
CA ALA A 251 13.20 20.87 11.39
C ALA A 251 13.71 19.61 10.67
N TYR A 252 14.42 18.74 11.39
CA TYR A 252 14.90 17.44 10.86
C TYR A 252 13.75 16.59 10.30
N MET A 253 12.60 16.63 10.96
CA MET A 253 11.43 15.86 10.56
C MET A 253 10.74 16.43 9.32
N ALA A 254 10.65 17.75 9.20
CA ALA A 254 10.17 18.41 7.99
C ALA A 254 11.09 18.13 6.79
N GLU A 255 12.40 18.11 7.00
CA GLU A 255 13.38 17.71 5.97
C GLU A 255 13.20 16.25 5.56
N ASN A 256 13.07 15.33 6.53
CA ASN A 256 12.84 13.91 6.26
C ASN A 256 11.53 13.68 5.50
N PHE A 257 10.47 14.37 5.90
CA PHE A 257 9.16 14.32 5.23
C PHE A 257 9.26 14.79 3.78
N THR A 258 9.88 15.95 3.55
CA THR A 258 10.05 16.53 2.22
C THR A 258 10.87 15.60 1.31
N PHE A 259 11.95 15.02 1.85
CA PHE A 259 12.77 14.07 1.10
C PHE A 259 11.97 12.81 0.71
N LYS A 260 11.23 12.22 1.66
CA LYS A 260 10.39 11.04 1.39
C LYS A 260 9.31 11.33 0.35
N LEU A 261 8.66 12.49 0.43
CA LEU A 261 7.60 12.87 -0.50
C LEU A 261 8.18 13.18 -1.89
N GLY A 262 9.33 13.84 -1.95
CA GLY A 262 10.07 14.08 -3.19
C GLY A 262 10.51 12.78 -3.86
N TYR A 263 11.06 11.84 -3.08
CA TYR A 263 11.38 10.50 -3.57
C TYR A 263 10.13 9.79 -4.09
N ALA A 264 9.03 9.79 -3.34
CA ALA A 264 7.77 9.18 -3.79
C ALA A 264 7.29 9.78 -5.12
N ALA A 265 7.40 11.11 -5.29
CA ALA A 265 7.08 11.78 -6.54
C ALA A 265 8.01 11.34 -7.70
N MET A 266 9.30 11.17 -7.44
CA MET A 266 10.27 10.65 -8.42
C MET A 266 9.95 9.22 -8.86
N MET A 267 9.34 8.41 -8.00
CA MET A 267 8.98 7.02 -8.32
C MET A 267 7.69 6.89 -9.16
N ILE A 268 6.90 7.96 -9.30
CA ILE A 268 5.63 7.93 -10.04
C ILE A 268 5.79 7.41 -11.48
N PRO A 269 6.76 7.86 -12.30
CA PRO A 269 6.97 7.31 -13.65
C PRO A 269 7.20 5.80 -13.63
N PHE A 270 7.92 5.30 -12.62
CA PHE A 270 8.15 3.86 -12.46
C PHE A 270 6.88 3.11 -12.03
N THR A 271 6.05 3.71 -11.17
CA THR A 271 4.71 3.20 -10.85
C THR A 271 3.87 3.03 -12.12
N TYR A 272 3.85 4.04 -12.99
CA TYR A 272 3.13 3.95 -14.28
C TYR A 272 3.72 2.87 -15.20
N LEU A 273 5.04 2.74 -15.26
CA LEU A 273 5.72 1.71 -16.04
C LEU A 273 5.32 0.31 -15.57
N LEU A 274 5.39 0.05 -14.26
CA LEU A 274 5.00 -1.25 -13.69
C LEU A 274 3.51 -1.56 -13.93
N LEU A 275 2.62 -0.58 -13.75
CA LEU A 275 1.21 -0.75 -14.07
C LEU A 275 1.00 -1.09 -15.54
N TRP A 276 1.74 -0.44 -16.44
CA TRP A 276 1.66 -0.73 -17.87
C TRP A 276 2.15 -2.15 -18.19
N VAL A 277 3.27 -2.60 -17.59
CA VAL A 277 3.78 -3.97 -17.78
C VAL A 277 2.74 -4.99 -17.30
N ILE A 278 2.21 -4.82 -16.09
CA ILE A 278 1.22 -5.74 -15.50
C ILE A 278 -0.04 -5.78 -16.36
N ARG A 279 -0.57 -4.62 -16.76
CA ARG A 279 -1.76 -4.52 -17.63
C ARG A 279 -1.53 -5.12 -19.02
N ARG A 280 -0.36 -4.90 -19.61
CA ARG A 280 -0.02 -5.42 -20.95
C ARG A 280 0.08 -6.94 -20.96
N GLN A 281 0.67 -7.53 -19.92
CA GLN A 281 0.72 -8.99 -19.81
C GLN A 281 -0.67 -9.60 -19.66
N SER A 282 -1.54 -8.97 -18.85
CA SER A 282 -2.94 -9.39 -18.72
C SER A 282 -3.70 -9.37 -20.05
N ARG A 283 -3.41 -8.42 -20.94
CA ARG A 283 -4.00 -8.35 -22.29
C ARG A 283 -3.47 -9.43 -23.22
N LYS A 284 -2.15 -9.63 -23.28
CA LYS A 284 -1.54 -10.68 -24.11
C LYS A 284 -2.00 -12.08 -23.73
N ALA A 285 -2.16 -12.35 -22.43
CA ALA A 285 -2.69 -13.63 -21.95
C ALA A 285 -4.14 -13.90 -22.41
N GLN A 286 -4.89 -12.85 -22.75
CA GLN A 286 -6.24 -12.96 -23.32
C GLN A 286 -6.19 -13.35 -24.80
N GLU A 287 -5.37 -12.65 -25.59
CA GLU A 287 -5.23 -12.89 -27.03
C GLU A 287 -4.79 -14.33 -27.31
N LEU A 288 -3.88 -14.88 -26.51
CA LEU A 288 -3.42 -16.27 -26.64
C LEU A 288 -4.45 -17.34 -26.24
N ARG A 289 -5.48 -16.99 -25.44
CA ARG A 289 -6.57 -17.90 -25.06
C ARG A 289 -7.73 -17.88 -26.06
N ALA A 290 -7.80 -16.84 -26.89
CA ALA A 290 -8.84 -16.66 -27.91
C ALA A 290 -8.47 -17.30 -29.26
N VAL A 291 -7.23 -17.79 -29.42
CA VAL A 291 -6.71 -18.55 -30.57
C VAL A 291 -6.72 -20.03 -30.24
#